data_AF-A0A9W5R6U0-F1
#
_entry.id   AF-A0A9W5R6U0-F1
#
_cell.length_a   1.000
_cell.length_b   1.000
_cell.length_c   1.000
_cell.angle_alpha   90.00
_cell.angle_beta   90.00
_cell.angle_gamma   90.00
#
_symmetry.space_group_name_H-M   'P 1'
#
loop_
_entity.id
_entity.type
_entity.pdbx_description
1 polymer ?
#
loop_
_entity_poly.entity_id
_entity_poly.type
_entity_poly.pdbx_seq_one_letter_code
_entity_poly.pdbx_strand_id
1 'polypeptide(L)'
;MYSYWQSYYSPYHNPYVNYDLSVRNYRISKNENFLKGYMRSLWEQHVAWTRLAIISIVFNLPDVNVTVGRLLQNATHMGLSLEPFYGEDAVKKYSALIKDHLVIAADLVKAAKAGNQNAAAAIEKKWYANGDEIIEFLNSINPYIDKEEFRKMFYEHLALTKAEALAFLNKDYEAGVKLYDKIEKEALEMADMITNAIVKQFPQVFQ
;
A
#
# COMPACT_ATOMS: atom_id res chain seq x y z
N MET A 1 -28.36 -11.09 -15.12
CA MET A 1 -27.02 -11.56 -15.53
C MET A 1 -26.05 -10.44 -15.19
N TYR A 2 -25.30 -10.56 -14.10
CA TYR A 2 -24.37 -9.52 -13.68
C TYR A 2 -23.10 -9.60 -14.53
N SER A 3 -22.73 -8.51 -15.19
CA SER A 3 -21.54 -8.37 -16.03
C SER A 3 -20.24 -8.19 -15.22
N TYR A 4 -20.15 -8.73 -14.01
CA TYR A 4 -19.02 -8.50 -13.08
C TYR A 4 -17.74 -9.29 -13.39
N TRP A 5 -17.63 -9.84 -14.60
CA TRP A 5 -16.41 -10.51 -15.05
C TRP A 5 -16.02 -9.96 -16.43
N GLN A 6 -15.60 -8.70 -16.46
CA GLN A 6 -14.42 -8.41 -17.27
C GLN A 6 -13.25 -8.69 -16.36
N SER A 7 -12.65 -9.88 -16.49
CA SER A 7 -11.25 -9.98 -16.12
C SER A 7 -10.54 -8.83 -16.83
N TYR A 8 -9.46 -8.32 -16.26
CA TYR A 8 -8.44 -7.62 -17.05
C TYR A 8 -7.82 -8.63 -18.05
N TYR A 9 -8.62 -9.18 -18.97
CA TYR A 9 -8.17 -9.44 -20.31
C TYR A 9 -7.96 -8.03 -20.85
N SER A 10 -6.69 -7.60 -20.85
CA SER A 10 -6.26 -6.44 -21.60
C SER A 10 -6.98 -6.47 -22.96
N PRO A 11 -7.82 -5.46 -23.30
CA PRO A 11 -8.40 -5.36 -24.64
C PRO A 11 -7.30 -5.12 -25.70
N TYR A 12 -6.08 -4.83 -25.26
CA TYR A 12 -4.89 -4.78 -26.08
C TYR A 12 -4.27 -6.17 -26.21
N HIS A 13 -3.90 -6.50 -27.46
CA HIS A 13 -3.08 -7.64 -27.85
C HIS A 13 -1.99 -7.91 -26.81
N ASN A 14 -1.75 -9.19 -26.52
CA ASN A 14 -0.62 -9.66 -25.73
C ASN A 14 0.60 -8.72 -25.91
N PRO A 15 1.09 -8.04 -24.86
CA PRO A 15 2.20 -7.09 -25.00
C PRO A 15 3.49 -7.76 -25.48
N TYR A 16 3.55 -9.10 -25.49
CA TYR A 16 4.67 -9.88 -26.03
C TYR A 16 4.68 -10.03 -27.57
N VAL A 17 3.83 -9.33 -28.32
CA VAL A 17 3.74 -9.50 -29.79
C VAL A 17 4.74 -8.61 -30.54
N ASN A 18 5.21 -7.52 -29.94
CA ASN A 18 6.23 -6.64 -30.53
C ASN A 18 7.40 -6.46 -29.54
N TYR A 19 8.34 -7.40 -29.52
CA TYR A 19 9.63 -7.14 -28.88
C TYR A 19 10.35 -6.04 -29.66
N ASP A 20 10.42 -4.84 -29.07
CA ASP A 20 11.44 -3.89 -29.51
C ASP A 20 12.81 -4.42 -29.07
N LEU A 21 13.47 -5.10 -30.00
CA LEU A 21 14.82 -5.67 -29.79
C LEU A 21 15.90 -4.58 -29.70
N SER A 22 15.58 -3.30 -29.91
CA SER A 22 16.51 -2.18 -29.70
C SER A 22 16.65 -1.80 -28.21
N VAL A 23 15.69 -2.18 -27.36
CA VAL A 23 15.72 -1.93 -25.90
C VAL A 23 16.55 -2.98 -25.12
N ARG A 24 17.38 -3.77 -25.80
CA ARG A 24 18.24 -4.84 -25.22
C ARG A 24 19.19 -4.39 -24.10
N ASN A 25 19.28 -3.09 -23.82
CA ASN A 25 20.23 -2.53 -22.86
C ASN A 25 19.66 -2.32 -21.45
N TYR A 26 18.36 -2.55 -21.19
CA TYR A 26 17.86 -2.61 -19.81
C TYR A 26 17.98 -4.05 -19.28
N ARG A 27 19.18 -4.42 -18.81
CA ARG A 27 19.38 -5.68 -18.08
C ARG A 27 18.97 -5.45 -16.62
N ILE A 28 17.83 -5.99 -16.22
CA ILE A 28 17.41 -6.07 -14.81
C ILE A 28 18.15 -7.25 -14.19
N SER A 29 18.81 -7.04 -13.04
CA SER A 29 19.46 -8.14 -12.32
C SER A 29 18.44 -9.09 -11.69
N LYS A 30 18.84 -10.33 -11.39
CA LYS A 30 17.97 -11.27 -10.66
C LYS A 30 17.52 -10.71 -9.31
N ASN A 31 18.42 -9.99 -8.63
CA ASN A 31 18.15 -9.36 -7.34
C ASN A 31 17.13 -8.24 -7.46
N GLU A 32 17.23 -7.41 -8.51
CA GLU A 32 16.28 -6.32 -8.75
C GLU A 32 14.88 -6.87 -9.07
N ASN A 33 14.80 -7.88 -9.94
CA ASN A 33 13.52 -8.52 -10.25
C ASN A 33 12.90 -9.20 -9.02
N PHE A 34 13.72 -9.83 -8.17
CA PHE A 34 13.26 -10.43 -6.92
C PHE A 34 12.74 -9.36 -5.96
N LEU A 35 13.50 -8.28 -5.73
CA LEU A 35 13.09 -7.18 -4.85
C LEU A 35 11.76 -6.57 -5.33
N LYS A 36 11.64 -6.29 -6.64
CA LYS A 36 10.42 -5.73 -7.22
C LYS A 36 9.21 -6.63 -6.98
N GLY A 37 9.33 -7.94 -7.22
CA GLY A 37 8.27 -8.90 -6.94
C GLY A 37 7.92 -8.95 -5.46
N TYR A 38 8.93 -9.01 -4.59
CA TYR A 38 8.74 -9.09 -3.14
C TYR A 38 8.05 -7.85 -2.57
N MET A 39 8.49 -6.65 -2.97
CA MET A 39 7.89 -5.39 -2.54
C MET A 39 6.44 -5.27 -3.01
N ARG A 40 6.15 -5.55 -4.28
CA ARG A 40 4.76 -5.57 -4.79
C ARG A 40 3.88 -6.53 -4.01
N SER A 41 4.34 -7.76 -3.74
CA SER A 41 3.57 -8.72 -2.96
C SER A 41 3.29 -8.26 -1.51
N LEU A 42 4.18 -7.49 -0.90
CA LEU A 42 3.95 -6.92 0.44
C LEU A 42 2.90 -5.80 0.39
N TRP A 43 2.95 -4.94 -0.62
CA TRP A 43 1.99 -3.85 -0.82
C TRP A 43 0.60 -4.34 -1.27
N GLU A 44 0.52 -5.38 -2.11
CA GLU A 44 -0.73 -6.07 -2.45
C GLU A 44 -1.37 -6.69 -1.19
N GLN A 45 -0.57 -7.39 -0.37
CA GLN A 45 -1.05 -7.90 0.91
C GLN A 45 -1.52 -6.77 1.83
N HIS A 46 -0.79 -5.65 1.89
CA HIS A 46 -1.17 -4.49 2.71
C HIS A 46 -2.57 -4.01 2.36
N VAL A 47 -2.85 -3.76 1.07
CA VAL A 47 -4.16 -3.25 0.64
C VAL A 47 -5.27 -4.30 0.73
N ALA A 48 -4.98 -5.56 0.41
CA ALA A 48 -5.95 -6.64 0.51
C ALA A 48 -6.40 -6.86 1.96
N TRP A 49 -5.46 -6.94 2.90
CA TRP A 49 -5.77 -7.13 4.33
C TRP A 49 -6.40 -5.86 4.93
N THR A 50 -6.06 -4.67 4.44
CA THR A 50 -6.73 -3.42 4.84
C THR A 50 -8.20 -3.42 4.42
N ARG A 51 -8.50 -3.75 3.17
CA ARG A 51 -9.88 -3.91 2.69
C ARG A 51 -10.66 -4.93 3.51
N LEU A 52 -10.08 -6.10 3.79
CA LEU A 52 -10.72 -7.13 4.61
C LEU A 52 -10.99 -6.61 6.04
N ALA A 53 -10.03 -5.92 6.66
CA ALA A 53 -10.22 -5.33 7.98
C ALA A 53 -11.34 -4.27 7.99
N ILE A 54 -11.39 -3.40 6.96
CA ILE A 54 -12.48 -2.42 6.78
C ILE A 54 -13.83 -3.14 6.73
N ILE A 55 -13.97 -4.14 5.86
CA ILE A 55 -15.20 -4.93 5.72
C ILE A 55 -15.58 -5.57 7.06
N SER A 56 -14.65 -6.26 7.72
CA SER A 56 -14.90 -6.92 9.00
C SER A 56 -15.36 -5.93 10.09
N ILE A 57 -14.70 -4.77 10.19
CA ILE A 57 -15.05 -3.72 11.15
C ILE A 57 -16.43 -3.14 10.80
N VAL A 58 -16.69 -2.79 9.55
CA VAL A 58 -17.96 -2.19 9.11
C VAL A 58 -19.14 -3.12 9.42
N PHE A 59 -19.04 -4.40 9.09
CA PHE A 59 -20.15 -5.35 9.24
C PHE A 59 -20.18 -6.09 10.60
N ASN A 60 -19.30 -5.76 11.55
CA ASN A 60 -19.17 -6.49 12.82
C ASN A 60 -18.95 -8.00 12.61
N LEU A 61 -18.09 -8.37 11.67
CA LEU A 61 -17.80 -9.77 11.42
C LEU A 61 -17.03 -10.38 12.61
N PRO A 62 -17.22 -11.67 12.92
CA PRO A 62 -16.54 -12.32 14.04
C PRO A 62 -15.02 -12.47 13.83
N ASP A 63 -14.52 -12.22 12.62
CA ASP A 63 -13.12 -12.38 12.25
C ASP A 63 -12.26 -11.12 12.45
N VAL A 64 -12.84 -9.99 12.91
CA VAL A 64 -12.13 -8.70 13.06
C VAL A 64 -10.74 -8.86 13.70
N ASN A 65 -10.65 -9.60 14.81
CA ASN A 65 -9.39 -9.74 15.54
C ASN A 65 -8.33 -10.52 14.75
N VAL A 66 -8.71 -11.60 14.06
CA VAL A 66 -7.75 -12.41 13.29
C VAL A 66 -7.33 -11.69 12.01
N THR A 67 -8.25 -10.99 11.35
CA THR A 67 -8.01 -10.22 10.14
C THR A 67 -7.11 -9.02 10.42
N VAL A 68 -7.39 -8.24 11.48
CA VAL A 68 -6.51 -7.14 11.93
C VAL A 68 -5.15 -7.68 12.38
N GLY A 69 -5.10 -8.81 13.08
CA GLY A 69 -3.83 -9.44 13.47
C GLY A 69 -2.95 -9.77 12.26
N ARG A 70 -3.53 -10.32 11.19
CA ARG A 70 -2.80 -10.61 9.95
C ARG A 70 -2.33 -9.36 9.21
N LEU A 71 -3.13 -8.30 9.24
CA LEU A 71 -2.77 -6.97 8.71
C LEU A 71 -1.57 -6.38 9.46
N LEU A 72 -1.55 -6.44 10.80
CA LEU A 72 -0.43 -5.96 11.61
C LEU A 72 0.84 -6.82 11.44
N GLN A 73 0.70 -8.10 11.10
CA GLN A 73 1.84 -8.93 10.71
C GLN A 73 2.46 -8.43 9.39
N ASN A 74 1.65 -8.01 8.41
CA ASN A 74 2.15 -7.43 7.17
C ASN A 74 3.01 -6.18 7.43
N ALA A 75 2.65 -5.32 8.38
CA ALA A 75 3.49 -4.18 8.79
C ALA A 75 4.90 -4.60 9.25
N THR A 76 5.01 -5.72 9.98
CA THR A 76 6.30 -6.29 10.38
C THR A 76 7.10 -6.77 9.18
N HIS A 77 6.45 -7.45 8.21
CA HIS A 77 7.12 -7.92 7.00
C HIS A 77 7.57 -6.76 6.09
N MET A 78 6.78 -5.68 6.01
CA MET A 78 7.19 -4.44 5.34
C MET A 78 8.44 -3.84 5.99
N GLY A 79 8.52 -3.83 7.33
CA GLY A 79 9.74 -3.51 8.07
C GLY A 79 10.92 -4.37 7.67
N LEU A 80 10.78 -5.70 7.74
CA LEU A 80 11.84 -6.66 7.45
C LEU A 80 12.36 -6.56 6.01
N SER A 81 11.54 -6.09 5.06
CA SER A 81 12.00 -5.85 3.68
C SER A 81 13.12 -4.82 3.57
N LEU A 82 13.29 -3.95 4.57
CA LEU A 82 14.32 -2.92 4.63
C LEU A 82 15.64 -3.42 5.26
N GLU A 83 15.61 -4.54 5.99
CA GLU A 83 16.74 -5.04 6.77
C GLU A 83 18.04 -5.20 5.95
N PRO A 84 18.03 -5.79 4.74
CA PRO A 84 19.26 -6.03 3.98
C PRO A 84 19.99 -4.75 3.55
N PHE A 85 19.30 -3.60 3.59
CA PHE A 85 19.77 -2.32 3.06
C PHE A 85 20.03 -1.29 4.16
N TYR A 86 19.19 -1.31 5.20
CA TYR A 86 19.15 -0.24 6.21
C TYR A 86 19.31 -0.74 7.66
N GLY A 87 19.36 -2.05 7.88
CA GLY A 87 19.60 -2.66 9.19
C GLY A 87 18.39 -2.63 10.14
N GLU A 88 18.61 -3.17 11.34
CA GLU A 88 17.55 -3.46 12.33
C GLU A 88 16.81 -2.21 12.83
N ASP A 89 17.51 -1.08 13.00
CA ASP A 89 16.90 0.17 13.45
C ASP A 89 15.84 0.67 12.45
N ALA A 90 16.11 0.54 11.15
CA ALA A 90 15.16 0.89 10.10
C ALA A 90 13.95 -0.06 10.11
N VAL A 91 14.17 -1.36 10.28
CA VAL A 91 13.11 -2.37 10.42
C VAL A 91 12.18 -2.00 11.57
N LYS A 92 12.76 -1.71 12.75
CA LYS A 92 12.02 -1.38 13.96
C LYS A 92 11.20 -0.11 13.78
N LYS A 93 11.81 0.95 13.24
CA LYS A 93 11.14 2.24 13.04
C LYS A 93 10.02 2.14 12.00
N TYR A 94 10.29 1.54 10.84
CA TYR A 94 9.28 1.40 9.78
C TYR A 94 8.12 0.51 10.21
N SER A 95 8.40 -0.65 10.83
CA SER A 95 7.36 -1.54 11.35
C SER A 95 6.44 -0.84 12.34
N ALA A 96 7.01 -0.02 13.24
CA ALA A 96 6.23 0.73 14.22
C ALA A 96 5.32 1.77 13.54
N LEU A 97 5.87 2.57 12.62
CA LEU A 97 5.11 3.58 11.89
C LEU A 97 3.94 2.98 11.10
N ILE A 98 4.16 1.86 10.40
CA ILE A 98 3.09 1.18 9.64
C ILE A 98 2.08 0.51 10.59
N LYS A 99 2.50 -0.03 11.75
CA LYS A 99 1.54 -0.55 12.74
C LYS A 99 0.64 0.55 13.28
N ASP A 100 1.21 1.69 13.65
CA ASP A 100 0.46 2.86 14.10
C ASP A 100 -0.50 3.34 13.00
N HIS A 101 -0.03 3.39 11.75
CA HIS A 101 -0.84 3.71 10.59
C HIS A 101 -2.12 2.88 10.50
N LEU A 102 -1.97 1.56 10.61
CA LEU A 102 -3.05 0.59 10.48
C LEU A 102 -4.00 0.61 11.67
N VAL A 103 -3.48 0.82 12.89
CA VAL A 103 -4.30 0.97 14.10
C VAL A 103 -5.14 2.26 14.03
N ILE A 104 -4.53 3.37 13.64
CA ILE A 104 -5.22 4.66 13.47
C ILE A 104 -6.29 4.55 12.36
N ALA A 105 -6.01 3.88 11.24
CA ALA A 105 -6.99 3.62 10.19
C ALA A 105 -8.18 2.82 10.71
N ALA A 106 -7.94 1.74 11.48
CA ALA A 106 -9.01 0.95 12.08
C ALA A 106 -9.87 1.78 13.04
N ASP A 107 -9.26 2.65 13.84
CA ASP A 107 -9.98 3.55 14.75
C ASP A 107 -10.77 4.64 14.00
N LEU A 108 -10.26 5.11 12.86
CA LEU A 108 -10.99 6.02 11.96
C LEU A 108 -12.27 5.36 11.44
N VAL A 109 -12.18 4.11 10.97
CA VAL A 109 -13.36 3.35 10.50
C VAL A 109 -14.36 3.14 11.63
N LYS A 110 -13.91 2.77 12.84
CA LYS A 110 -14.80 2.63 14.01
C LYS A 110 -15.51 3.94 14.36
N ALA A 111 -14.79 5.06 14.36
CA ALA A 111 -15.37 6.38 14.67
C ALA A 111 -16.38 6.82 13.61
N ALA A 112 -16.07 6.62 12.33
CA ALA A 112 -16.98 6.89 11.22
C ALA A 112 -18.24 6.01 11.32
N LYS A 113 -18.08 4.72 11.60
CA LYS A 113 -19.18 3.78 11.82
C LYS A 113 -20.10 4.18 12.98
N ALA A 114 -19.54 4.72 14.05
CA ALA A 114 -20.30 5.21 15.20
C ALA A 114 -21.02 6.55 14.92
N GLY A 115 -20.87 7.13 13.72
CA GLY A 115 -21.42 8.45 13.39
C GLY A 115 -20.74 9.60 14.11
N ASN A 116 -19.59 9.37 14.76
CA ASN A 116 -18.88 10.39 15.53
C ASN A 116 -17.95 11.21 14.60
N GLN A 117 -18.53 12.18 13.89
CA GLN A 117 -17.81 12.99 12.91
C GLN A 117 -16.64 13.77 13.50
N ASN A 118 -16.78 14.30 14.72
CA ASN A 118 -15.70 15.04 15.39
C ASN A 118 -14.51 14.13 15.71
N ALA A 119 -14.77 12.92 16.22
CA ALA A 119 -13.71 11.95 16.47
C ALA A 119 -13.08 11.47 15.15
N ALA A 120 -13.89 11.18 14.13
CA ALA A 120 -13.40 10.76 12.83
C ALA A 120 -12.46 11.82 12.21
N ALA A 121 -12.85 13.11 12.22
CA ALA A 121 -12.02 14.19 11.71
C ALA A 121 -10.70 14.35 12.50
N ALA A 122 -10.75 14.21 13.83
CA ALA A 122 -9.56 14.27 14.66
C ALA A 122 -8.60 13.08 14.43
N ILE A 123 -9.14 11.88 14.25
CA ILE A 123 -8.35 10.67 13.95
C ILE A 123 -7.80 10.74 12.52
N GLU A 124 -8.56 11.21 11.55
CA GLU A 124 -8.09 11.41 10.18
C GLU A 124 -6.88 12.36 10.14
N LYS A 125 -6.92 13.49 10.87
CA LYS A 125 -5.75 14.37 10.97
C LYS A 125 -4.51 13.65 11.52
N LYS A 126 -4.69 12.77 12.52
CA LYS A 126 -3.60 11.94 13.06
C LYS A 126 -3.10 10.92 12.04
N TRP A 127 -4.01 10.36 11.25
CA TRP A 127 -3.68 9.36 10.23
C TRP A 127 -2.81 9.95 9.12
N TYR A 128 -3.16 11.15 8.62
CA TYR A 128 -2.33 11.88 7.67
C TYR A 128 -0.98 12.30 8.27
N ALA A 129 -0.96 12.77 9.52
CA ALA A 129 0.30 13.11 10.21
C ALA A 129 1.23 11.89 10.36
N ASN A 130 0.69 10.71 10.67
CA ASN A 130 1.47 9.47 10.67
C ASN A 130 1.93 9.08 9.24
N GLY A 131 1.12 9.35 8.21
CA GLY A 131 1.54 9.25 6.82
C GLY A 131 2.76 10.13 6.52
N ASP A 132 2.76 11.39 6.99
CA ASP A 132 3.91 12.28 6.89
C ASP A 132 5.14 11.68 7.59
N GLU A 133 5.00 11.14 8.81
CA GLU A 133 6.12 10.50 9.51
C GLU A 133 6.72 9.31 8.74
N ILE A 134 5.88 8.53 8.03
CA ILE A 134 6.33 7.44 7.15
C ILE A 134 7.12 8.00 5.97
N ILE A 135 6.60 9.03 5.31
CA ILE A 135 7.23 9.68 4.17
C ILE A 135 8.59 10.29 4.58
N GLU A 136 8.63 11.00 5.70
CA GLU A 136 9.86 11.57 6.26
C GLU A 136 10.89 10.48 6.54
N PHE A 137 10.47 9.38 7.17
CA PHE A 137 11.37 8.29 7.48
C PHE A 137 11.96 7.65 6.21
N LEU A 138 11.12 7.29 5.23
CA LEU A 138 11.57 6.66 3.99
C LEU A 138 12.51 7.58 3.19
N ASN A 139 12.19 8.87 3.10
CA ASN A 139 13.06 9.85 2.46
C ASN A 139 14.38 10.05 3.21
N SER A 140 14.38 9.98 4.55
CA SER A 140 15.59 10.14 5.37
C SER A 140 16.61 9.02 5.17
N ILE A 141 16.15 7.79 4.91
CA ILE A 141 17.02 6.63 4.67
C ILE A 141 17.36 6.45 3.19
N ASN A 142 16.56 7.02 2.29
CA ASN A 142 16.77 6.91 0.85
C ASN A 142 16.58 8.26 0.12
N PRO A 143 17.68 8.93 -0.28
CA PRO A 143 17.61 10.25 -0.94
C PRO A 143 17.08 10.19 -2.38
N TYR A 144 16.89 9.00 -2.96
CA TYR A 144 16.33 8.83 -4.30
C TYR A 144 14.80 8.74 -4.32
N ILE A 145 14.15 8.74 -3.16
CA ILE A 145 12.70 8.94 -3.05
C ILE A 145 12.43 10.44 -3.15
N ASP A 146 11.80 10.86 -4.24
CA ASP A 146 11.25 12.22 -4.31
C ASP A 146 10.14 12.36 -3.29
N LYS A 147 10.40 13.17 -2.28
CA LYS A 147 9.54 13.33 -1.11
C LYS A 147 8.17 13.89 -1.46
N GLU A 148 8.12 14.86 -2.38
CA GLU A 148 6.87 15.52 -2.76
C GLU A 148 6.02 14.62 -3.65
N GLU A 149 6.68 13.91 -4.57
CA GLU A 149 6.02 12.90 -5.42
C GLU A 149 5.46 11.77 -4.56
N PHE A 150 6.27 11.22 -3.64
CA PHE A 150 5.84 10.14 -2.77
C PHE A 150 4.74 10.59 -1.79
N ARG A 151 4.79 11.83 -1.28
CA ARG A 151 3.69 12.39 -0.46
C ARG A 151 2.38 12.42 -1.23
N LYS A 152 2.42 12.86 -2.49
CA LYS A 152 1.21 12.91 -3.34
C LYS A 152 0.61 11.52 -3.52
N MET A 153 1.44 10.53 -3.83
CA MET A 153 1.01 9.12 -3.97
C MET A 153 0.40 8.59 -2.67
N PHE A 154 1.10 8.80 -1.56
CA PHE A 154 0.63 8.36 -0.25
C PHE A 154 -0.70 9.02 0.12
N TYR A 155 -0.86 10.33 -0.11
CA TYR A 155 -2.12 11.03 0.17
C TYR A 155 -3.27 10.57 -0.72
N GLU A 156 -3.01 10.26 -1.99
CA GLU A 156 -4.01 9.63 -2.88
C GLU A 156 -4.41 8.26 -2.33
N HIS A 157 -3.45 7.43 -1.91
CA HIS A 157 -3.70 6.15 -1.27
C HIS A 157 -4.59 6.28 -0.02
N LEU A 158 -4.33 7.27 0.84
CA LEU A 158 -5.16 7.55 2.02
C LEU A 158 -6.58 7.97 1.63
N ALA A 159 -6.71 8.88 0.65
CA ALA A 159 -7.99 9.36 0.18
C ALA A 159 -8.84 8.24 -0.43
N LEU A 160 -8.24 7.37 -1.25
CA LEU A 160 -8.90 6.22 -1.85
C LEU A 160 -9.35 5.21 -0.80
N THR A 161 -8.49 4.87 0.16
CA THR A 161 -8.81 3.94 1.25
C THR A 161 -9.94 4.47 2.13
N LYS A 162 -9.92 5.76 2.46
CA LYS A 162 -11.03 6.43 3.17
C LYS A 162 -12.32 6.37 2.36
N ALA A 163 -12.26 6.66 1.05
CA ALA A 163 -13.42 6.59 0.18
C ALA A 163 -14.01 5.17 0.12
N GLU A 164 -13.17 4.13 0.08
CA GLU A 164 -13.61 2.74 0.11
C GLU A 164 -14.31 2.40 1.44
N ALA A 165 -13.75 2.82 2.57
CA ALA A 165 -14.39 2.63 3.87
C ALA A 165 -15.77 3.31 3.96
N LEU A 166 -15.88 4.53 3.43
CA LEU A 166 -17.17 5.24 3.35
C LEU A 166 -18.16 4.54 2.41
N ALA A 167 -17.70 3.98 1.29
CA ALA A 167 -18.54 3.21 0.37
C ALA A 167 -19.16 1.99 1.10
N PHE A 168 -18.36 1.22 1.84
CA PHE A 168 -18.87 0.11 2.64
C PHE A 168 -19.83 0.54 3.75
N LEU A 169 -19.53 1.63 4.47
CA LEU A 169 -20.42 2.20 5.48
C LEU A 169 -21.79 2.61 4.90
N ASN A 170 -21.78 3.16 3.69
CA ASN A 170 -22.99 3.57 2.97
C ASN A 170 -23.64 2.43 2.17
N LYS A 171 -23.11 1.21 2.24
CA LYS A 171 -23.55 0.03 1.49
C LYS A 171 -23.46 0.18 -0.04
N ASP A 172 -22.61 1.07 -0.51
CA ASP A 172 -22.27 1.23 -1.93
C ASP A 172 -21.14 0.25 -2.31
N TYR A 173 -21.51 -1.03 -2.42
CA TYR A 173 -20.56 -2.10 -2.70
C TYR A 173 -19.94 -2.00 -4.09
N GLU A 174 -20.67 -1.45 -5.07
CA GLU A 174 -20.15 -1.26 -6.43
C GLU A 174 -19.04 -0.21 -6.44
N ALA A 175 -19.23 0.93 -5.76
CA ALA A 175 -18.17 1.91 -5.58
C ALA A 175 -16.99 1.32 -4.81
N GLY A 176 -17.24 0.55 -3.75
CA GLY A 176 -16.19 -0.12 -2.98
C GLY A 176 -15.33 -1.06 -3.84
N VAL A 177 -15.93 -1.84 -4.74
CA VAL A 177 -15.17 -2.70 -5.68
C VAL A 177 -14.36 -1.85 -6.67
N LYS A 178 -14.95 -0.82 -7.28
CA LYS A 178 -14.25 0.05 -8.25
C LYS A 178 -13.10 0.86 -7.63
N LEU A 179 -13.22 1.24 -6.36
CA LEU A 179 -12.16 1.95 -5.64
C LEU A 179 -10.96 1.04 -5.38
N TYR A 180 -11.18 -0.26 -5.14
CA TYR A 180 -10.09 -1.20 -4.88
C TYR A 180 -9.11 -1.32 -6.05
N ASP A 181 -9.60 -1.33 -7.30
CA ASP A 181 -8.73 -1.34 -8.49
C ASP A 181 -7.75 -0.15 -8.49
N LYS A 182 -8.21 1.02 -8.02
CA LYS A 182 -7.36 2.22 -7.91
C LYS A 182 -6.38 2.10 -6.74
N ILE A 183 -6.85 1.59 -5.60
CA ILE A 183 -6.03 1.38 -4.40
C ILE A 183 -4.88 0.40 -4.69
N GLU A 184 -5.19 -0.73 -5.35
CA GLU A 184 -4.20 -1.73 -5.72
C GLU A 184 -3.16 -1.16 -6.68
N LYS A 185 -3.61 -0.45 -7.72
CA LYS A 185 -2.70 0.22 -8.66
C LYS A 185 -1.78 1.22 -7.95
N GLU A 186 -2.32 2.11 -7.11
CA GLU A 186 -1.53 3.10 -6.38
C GLU A 186 -0.50 2.44 -5.46
N ALA A 187 -0.88 1.36 -4.76
CA ALA A 187 0.02 0.61 -3.89
C ALA A 187 1.17 -0.06 -4.69
N LEU A 188 0.89 -0.57 -5.89
CA LEU A 188 1.92 -1.11 -6.78
C LEU A 188 2.88 -0.02 -7.30
N GLU A 189 2.37 1.17 -7.62
CA GLU A 189 3.19 2.30 -8.04
C GLU A 189 4.09 2.79 -6.89
N MET A 190 3.55 2.88 -5.66
CA MET A 190 4.33 3.20 -4.46
C MET A 190 5.41 2.14 -4.17
N ALA A 191 5.07 0.85 -4.30
CA ALA A 191 6.02 -0.25 -4.16
C ALA A 191 7.18 -0.15 -5.16
N ASP A 192 6.87 0.20 -6.41
CA ASP A 192 7.83 0.38 -7.48
C ASP A 192 8.73 1.59 -7.22
N MET A 193 8.19 2.72 -6.74
CA MET A 193 8.98 3.89 -6.40
C MET A 193 10.01 3.57 -5.31
N ILE A 194 9.60 2.91 -4.23
CA ILE A 194 10.50 2.50 -3.13
C ILE A 194 11.56 1.53 -3.66
N THR A 195 11.15 0.55 -4.46
CA THR A 195 12.06 -0.42 -5.07
C THR A 195 13.12 0.27 -5.95
N ASN A 196 12.69 1.16 -6.84
CA ASN A 196 13.57 1.89 -7.74
C ASN A 196 14.56 2.77 -6.96
N ALA A 197 14.12 3.38 -5.87
CA ALA A 197 14.98 4.16 -5.00
C ALA A 197 16.02 3.28 -4.29
N ILE A 198 15.65 2.10 -3.79
CA ILE A 198 16.59 1.13 -3.18
C ILE A 198 17.62 0.67 -4.23
N VAL A 199 17.17 0.32 -5.43
CA VAL A 199 18.06 -0.10 -6.53
C VAL A 199 19.08 0.98 -6.89
N LYS A 200 18.66 2.25 -6.93
CA LYS A 200 19.55 3.40 -7.16
C LYS A 200 20.56 3.61 -6.04
N GLN A 201 20.18 3.36 -4.78
CA GLN A 201 21.05 3.57 -3.62
C GLN A 201 22.09 2.47 -3.43
N PHE A 202 21.78 1.23 -3.83
CA PHE A 202 22.65 0.06 -3.62
C PHE A 202 23.05 -0.63 -4.93
N PRO A 203 23.72 0.08 -5.88
CA PRO A 203 24.07 -0.48 -7.18
C PRO A 203 24.91 -1.76 -7.07
N GLN A 204 25.76 -1.90 -6.05
CA GLN A 204 26.58 -3.09 -5.81
C GLN A 204 25.78 -4.38 -5.59
N VAL A 205 24.48 -4.28 -5.25
CA VAL A 205 23.58 -5.43 -5.08
C VAL A 205 22.84 -5.74 -6.38
N PHE A 206 22.66 -4.75 -7.25
CA PHE A 206 21.70 -4.80 -8.35
C PHE A 206 22.29 -4.58 -9.76
N GLN A 207 23.55 -4.14 -9.87
CA GLN A 207 24.27 -3.88 -11.12
C GLN A 207 25.59 -4.66 -11.13
#